data_AF-A0A422MPD8-F1
#
_entry.id   AF-A0A422MPD8-F1
#
_cell.length_a   1.000
_cell.length_b   1.000
_cell.length_c   1.000
_cell.angle_alpha   90.00
_cell.angle_beta   90.00
_cell.angle_gamma   90.00
#
_symmetry.space_group_name_H-M   'P 1'
#
loop_
_entity.id
_entity.type
_entity.pdbx_description
1 polymer ?
#
loop_
_entity_poly.entity_id
_entity_poly.type
_entity_poly.pdbx_seq_one_letter_code
_entity_poly.pdbx_strand_id
1 'polypeptide(L)'
;IALPCATQNELELEDARNLIRNGVSAVAEGANMPTTMEATTEFINAGVLFAPGKASNAGGVAVSGLEMTQDAMRLGWTAEEVDKKLHDIMNSIHDACVKYGTEGNTTNYVNVTNIAGFVKVSEAVKGVDVV
;
A
#
# COMPACT_ATOMS: atom_id res chain seq x y z
N ILE A 1 -7.63 9.31 11.90
CA ILE A 1 -6.88 8.72 10.77
C ILE A 1 -5.79 9.71 10.40
N ALA A 2 -4.56 9.27 10.15
CA ALA A 2 -3.46 10.10 9.67
C ALA A 2 -2.98 9.62 8.30
N LEU A 3 -2.69 10.56 7.39
CA LEU A 3 -2.29 10.28 6.00
C LEU A 3 -1.04 11.11 5.67
N PRO A 4 0.17 10.63 5.99
CA PRO A 4 1.39 11.34 5.66
C PRO A 4 1.69 11.22 4.15
N CYS A 5 1.77 12.36 3.48
CA CYS A 5 1.75 12.48 2.03
C CYS A 5 2.76 13.51 1.47
N ALA A 6 3.67 14.05 2.29
CA ALA A 6 4.59 15.10 1.86
C ALA A 6 5.95 14.55 1.42
N THR A 7 6.69 13.91 2.33
CA THR A 7 8.08 13.51 2.07
C THR A 7 8.50 12.32 2.93
N GLN A 8 9.64 11.72 2.60
CA GLN A 8 10.24 10.65 3.37
C GLN A 8 10.59 11.11 4.80
N ASN A 9 10.33 10.25 5.79
CA ASN A 9 10.59 10.50 7.22
C ASN A 9 9.94 11.79 7.78
N GLU A 10 8.78 12.20 7.26
CA GLU A 10 8.01 13.34 7.81
C GLU A 10 7.29 13.04 9.13
N LEU A 11 7.08 11.76 9.45
CA LEU A 11 6.40 11.32 10.66
C LEU A 11 7.37 10.52 11.54
N GLU A 12 7.86 11.17 12.60
CA GLU A 12 8.84 10.61 13.52
C GLU A 12 8.17 10.00 14.77
N LEU A 13 8.98 9.37 15.63
CA LEU A 13 8.49 8.63 16.80
C LEU A 13 7.66 9.51 17.77
N GLU A 14 8.05 10.77 17.97
CA GLU A 14 7.31 11.66 18.86
C GLU A 14 5.94 12.05 18.27
N ASP A 15 5.87 12.23 16.95
CA ASP A 15 4.60 12.45 16.24
C ASP A 15 3.68 11.23 16.38
N ALA A 16 4.24 10.02 16.22
CA ALA A 16 3.49 8.79 16.40
C ALA A 16 2.90 8.66 17.81
N ARG A 17 3.71 8.94 18.85
CA ARG A 17 3.25 8.96 20.25
C ARG A 17 2.14 9.97 20.47
N ASN A 18 2.26 11.16 19.91
CA ASN A 18 1.23 12.19 20.01
C ASN A 18 -0.07 11.78 19.31
N LEU A 19 0.02 11.19 18.12
CA LEU A 19 -1.14 10.67 17.39
C LEU A 19 -1.82 9.53 18.16
N ILE A 20 -1.06 8.60 18.74
CA ILE A 20 -1.58 7.50 19.57
C ILE A 20 -2.28 8.04 20.82
N ARG A 21 -1.65 8.97 21.54
CA ARG A 21 -2.26 9.63 22.72
C ARG A 21 -3.59 10.32 22.38
N ASN A 22 -3.70 10.86 21.16
CA ASN A 22 -4.89 11.51 20.65
C ASN A 22 -5.91 10.55 20.01
N GLY A 23 -5.70 9.23 20.10
CA GLY A 23 -6.66 8.22 19.66
C GLY A 23 -6.66 7.94 18.16
N VAL A 24 -5.52 8.08 17.48
CA VAL A 24 -5.42 7.68 16.06
C VAL A 24 -5.78 6.20 15.90
N SER A 25 -6.70 5.90 14.99
CA SER A 25 -7.14 4.51 14.75
C SER A 25 -6.44 3.86 13.55
N ALA A 26 -5.97 4.68 12.61
CA ALA A 26 -5.30 4.20 11.40
C ALA A 26 -4.32 5.24 10.83
N VAL A 27 -3.24 4.75 10.23
CA VAL A 27 -2.22 5.48 9.48
C VAL A 27 -2.07 4.82 8.12
N ALA A 28 -2.14 5.59 7.03
CA ALA A 28 -1.90 5.08 5.68
C ALA A 28 -0.98 6.02 4.91
N GLU A 29 0.13 5.50 4.39
CA GLU A 29 1.16 6.32 3.78
C GLU A 29 0.80 6.69 2.33
N GLY A 30 0.72 7.98 2.03
CA GLY A 30 0.58 8.48 0.66
C GLY A 30 1.92 8.79 0.01
N ALA A 31 2.89 9.26 0.79
CA ALA A 31 4.27 9.47 0.33
C ALA A 31 5.07 8.15 0.30
N ASN A 32 6.29 8.20 -0.23
CA ASN A 32 7.20 7.05 -0.23
C ASN A 32 8.03 7.02 1.07
N MET A 33 7.73 6.07 1.95
CA MET A 33 8.37 5.92 3.28
C MET A 33 8.32 7.17 4.17
N PRO A 34 7.15 7.81 4.36
CA PRO A 34 7.04 8.98 5.22
C PRO A 34 7.21 8.69 6.71
N THR A 35 6.92 7.46 7.16
CA THR A 35 6.99 7.10 8.57
C THR A 35 8.35 6.49 8.89
N THR A 36 9.02 6.95 9.95
CA THR A 36 10.27 6.30 10.38
C THR A 36 10.01 4.88 10.88
N MET A 37 11.06 4.05 10.94
CA MET A 37 10.93 2.66 11.38
C MET A 37 10.48 2.56 12.84
N GLU A 38 10.96 3.47 13.68
CA GLU A 38 10.60 3.58 15.09
C GLU A 38 9.12 3.98 15.25
N ALA A 39 8.66 4.97 14.46
CA ALA A 39 7.26 5.38 14.45
C ALA A 39 6.33 4.26 13.95
N THR A 40 6.73 3.55 12.90
CA THR A 40 5.99 2.39 12.37
C THR A 40 5.84 1.31 13.44
N THR A 41 6.93 1.00 14.14
CA THR A 41 6.93 0.02 15.23
C THR A 41 6.01 0.44 16.38
N GLU A 42 6.02 1.73 16.74
CA GLU A 42 5.15 2.28 17.78
C GLU A 42 3.66 2.14 17.41
N PHE A 43 3.28 2.44 16.16
CA PHE A 43 1.90 2.26 15.69
C PHE A 43 1.44 0.80 15.75
N ILE A 44 2.29 -0.13 15.30
CA ILE A 44 1.99 -1.56 15.32
C ILE A 44 1.81 -2.05 16.76
N ASN A 45 2.72 -1.66 17.67
CA ASN A 45 2.65 -2.04 19.08
C ASN A 45 1.42 -1.45 19.79
N ALA A 46 0.99 -0.25 19.39
CA ALA A 46 -0.22 0.39 19.90
C ALA A 46 -1.52 -0.17 19.30
N GLY A 47 -1.45 -1.14 18.38
CA GLY A 47 -2.62 -1.72 17.72
C GLY A 47 -3.29 -0.77 16.71
N VAL A 48 -2.59 0.27 16.26
CA VAL A 48 -3.06 1.19 15.22
C VAL A 48 -2.96 0.48 13.87
N LEU A 49 -4.03 0.56 13.07
CA LEU A 49 -4.01 0.02 11.72
C LEU A 49 -2.99 0.78 10.87
N PHE A 50 -1.99 0.08 10.35
CA PHE A 50 -0.91 0.70 9.59
C PHE A 50 -0.87 0.15 8.15
N ALA A 51 -1.10 1.00 7.16
CA ALA A 51 -1.01 0.66 5.74
C ALA A 51 0.28 1.27 5.14
N PRO A 52 1.25 0.44 4.71
CA PRO A 52 2.52 0.92 4.18
C PRO A 52 2.35 1.49 2.77
N GLY A 53 3.20 2.45 2.41
CA GLY A 53 3.13 3.17 1.14
C GLY A 53 3.14 2.24 -0.07
N LYS A 54 3.94 1.16 -0.02
CA LYS A 54 4.00 0.13 -1.06
C LYS A 54 2.63 -0.45 -1.46
N ALA A 55 1.64 -0.42 -0.56
CA ALA A 55 0.26 -0.79 -0.85
C ALA A 55 -0.64 0.44 -1.01
N SER A 56 -0.63 1.37 -0.07
CA SER A 56 -1.59 2.50 -0.03
C SER A 56 -1.36 3.56 -1.12
N ASN A 57 -0.12 3.76 -1.58
CA ASN A 57 0.21 4.74 -2.62
C ASN A 57 0.33 4.13 -4.04
N ALA A 58 0.12 2.80 -4.17
CA ALA A 58 0.28 2.07 -5.43
C ALA A 58 -0.70 2.53 -6.54
N GLY A 59 -1.75 3.27 -6.19
CA GLY A 59 -2.73 3.80 -7.13
C GLY A 59 -2.11 4.64 -8.24
N GLY A 60 -1.06 5.43 -7.96
CA GLY A 60 -0.38 6.22 -8.99
C GLY A 60 0.23 5.35 -10.08
N VAL A 61 0.96 4.30 -9.69
CA VAL A 61 1.57 3.34 -10.63
C VAL A 61 0.49 2.55 -11.37
N ALA A 62 -0.59 2.18 -10.68
CA ALA A 62 -1.72 1.49 -11.29
C ALA A 62 -2.35 2.30 -12.43
N VAL A 63 -2.62 3.59 -12.20
CA VAL A 63 -3.18 4.48 -13.22
C VAL A 63 -2.21 4.68 -14.39
N SER A 64 -0.90 4.77 -14.16
CA SER A 64 0.10 4.77 -15.25
C SER A 64 0.03 3.49 -16.09
N GLY A 65 -0.20 2.32 -15.49
CA GLY A 65 -0.42 1.08 -16.24
C GLY A 65 -1.73 1.10 -17.06
N LEU A 66 -2.78 1.74 -16.54
CA LEU A 66 -4.03 1.95 -17.27
C LEU A 66 -3.85 2.93 -18.45
N GLU A 67 -3.04 3.97 -18.28
CA GLU A 67 -2.65 4.91 -19.35
C GLU A 67 -1.95 4.16 -20.50
N MET A 68 -0.92 3.37 -20.19
CA MET A 68 -0.23 2.54 -21.19
C MET A 68 -1.16 1.59 -21.94
N THR A 69 -2.20 1.07 -21.27
CA THR A 69 -3.20 0.19 -21.88
C THR A 69 -4.10 0.96 -22.86
N GLN A 70 -4.56 2.15 -22.47
CA GLN A 70 -5.36 3.02 -23.34
C GLN A 70 -4.59 3.42 -24.59
N ASP A 71 -3.30 3.74 -24.46
CA ASP A 71 -2.41 4.06 -25.58
C ASP A 71 -2.26 2.89 -26.55
N ALA A 72 -2.02 1.68 -26.02
CA ALA A 72 -1.91 0.46 -26.83
C ALA A 72 -3.21 0.13 -27.58
N MET A 73 -4.35 0.37 -26.94
CA MET A 73 -5.68 0.17 -27.52
C MET A 73 -6.13 1.30 -28.44
N ARG A 74 -5.46 2.47 -28.40
CA ARG A 74 -5.85 3.72 -29.06
C ARG A 74 -7.27 4.16 -28.74
N LEU A 75 -7.70 3.90 -27.51
CA LEU A 75 -9.04 4.22 -27.01
C LEU A 75 -8.91 4.78 -25.60
N GLY A 76 -9.48 5.97 -25.38
CA GLY A 76 -9.59 6.56 -24.06
C GLY A 76 -10.80 6.03 -23.32
N TRP A 77 -10.65 5.84 -22.01
CA TRP A 77 -11.75 5.58 -21.10
C TRP A 77 -12.27 6.88 -20.48
N THR A 78 -13.51 6.85 -20.02
CA THR A 78 -14.09 7.88 -19.16
C THR A 78 -13.43 7.90 -17.78
N ALA A 79 -13.58 9.00 -17.05
CA ALA A 79 -13.06 9.11 -15.70
C ALA A 79 -13.66 8.05 -14.78
N GLU A 80 -14.96 7.74 -14.95
CA GLU A 80 -15.69 6.74 -14.19
C GLU A 80 -15.17 5.32 -14.45
N GLU A 81 -14.80 5.01 -15.69
CA GLU A 81 -14.19 3.73 -16.06
C GLU A 81 -12.78 3.57 -15.47
N VAL A 82 -11.98 4.64 -15.47
CA VAL A 82 -10.64 4.63 -14.85
C VAL A 82 -10.75 4.49 -13.34
N ASP A 83 -11.65 5.24 -12.69
CA ASP A 83 -11.87 5.19 -11.24
C ASP A 83 -12.34 3.80 -10.79
N LYS A 84 -13.29 3.20 -11.52
CA LYS A 84 -13.73 1.82 -11.23
C LYS A 84 -12.58 0.82 -11.32
N LYS A 85 -11.75 0.89 -12.36
CA LYS A 85 -10.59 0.02 -12.52
C LYS A 85 -9.56 0.23 -11.41
N LEU A 86 -9.29 1.49 -11.06
CA LEU A 86 -8.40 1.83 -9.95
C LEU A 86 -8.92 1.26 -8.63
N HIS A 87 -10.21 1.41 -8.36
CA HIS A 87 -10.85 0.87 -7.16
C HIS A 87 -10.71 -0.65 -7.07
N ASP A 88 -10.97 -1.37 -8.17
CA ASP A 88 -10.80 -2.83 -8.25
C ASP A 88 -9.33 -3.26 -8.02
N ILE A 89 -8.37 -2.49 -8.54
CA ILE A 89 -6.93 -2.73 -8.31
C ILE A 89 -6.57 -2.54 -6.83
N MET A 90 -7.02 -1.46 -6.20
CA MET A 90 -6.74 -1.19 -4.79
C MET A 90 -7.36 -2.25 -3.87
N ASN A 91 -8.58 -2.71 -4.16
CA ASN A 91 -9.21 -3.83 -3.46
C ASN A 91 -8.40 -5.12 -3.64
N SER A 92 -7.91 -5.40 -4.84
CA SER A 92 -7.05 -6.57 -5.10
C SER A 92 -5.74 -6.53 -4.31
N ILE A 93 -5.13 -5.34 -4.16
CA ILE A 93 -3.93 -5.14 -3.33
C ILE A 93 -4.25 -5.37 -1.86
N HIS A 94 -5.37 -4.85 -1.38
CA HIS A 94 -5.85 -5.05 -0.02
C HIS A 94 -6.09 -6.53 0.28
N ASP A 95 -6.83 -7.23 -0.58
CA ASP A 95 -7.15 -8.66 -0.44
C ASP A 95 -5.87 -9.50 -0.40
N ALA A 96 -4.86 -9.17 -1.21
CA ALA A 96 -3.56 -9.81 -1.16
C ALA A 96 -2.87 -9.59 0.20
N CYS A 97 -2.89 -8.36 0.74
CA CYS A 97 -2.32 -8.06 2.05
C CYS A 97 -3.05 -8.78 3.18
N VAL A 98 -4.39 -8.87 3.13
CA VAL A 98 -5.19 -9.61 4.11
C VAL A 98 -4.90 -11.10 4.02
N LYS A 99 -4.88 -11.68 2.82
CA LYS A 99 -4.65 -13.11 2.59
C LYS A 99 -3.31 -13.59 3.14
N TYR A 100 -2.25 -12.83 2.90
CA TYR A 100 -0.90 -13.25 3.28
C TYR A 100 -0.46 -12.72 4.65
N GLY A 101 -1.23 -11.81 5.25
CA GLY A 101 -0.79 -11.01 6.39
C GLY A 101 -1.67 -11.01 7.61
N THR A 102 -2.75 -11.77 7.56
CA THR A 102 -3.62 -11.96 8.70
C THR A 102 -3.12 -13.14 9.54
N GLU A 103 -2.72 -12.85 10.76
CA GLU A 103 -2.46 -13.84 11.80
C GLU A 103 -3.51 -13.66 12.91
N GLY A 104 -4.41 -14.63 13.06
CA GLY A 104 -5.56 -14.50 13.96
C GLY A 104 -6.55 -13.44 13.48
N ASN A 105 -6.82 -12.42 14.31
CA ASN A 105 -7.74 -11.31 14.00
C ASN A 105 -7.02 -10.02 13.58
N THR A 106 -5.70 -10.07 13.39
CA THR A 106 -4.89 -8.87 13.12
C THR A 106 -4.17 -9.03 11.80
N THR A 107 -4.27 -8.02 10.93
CA THR A 107 -3.54 -7.99 9.66
C THR A 107 -2.34 -7.07 9.78
N ASN A 108 -1.13 -7.63 9.63
CA ASN A 108 0.10 -6.85 9.57
C ASN A 108 0.48 -6.57 8.11
N TYR A 109 0.12 -5.40 7.60
CA TYR A 109 0.37 -5.04 6.20
C TYR A 109 1.85 -4.85 5.86
N VAL A 110 2.72 -4.53 6.84
CA VAL A 110 4.14 -4.21 6.61
C VAL A 110 4.92 -5.44 6.16
N ASN A 111 4.78 -6.55 6.88
CA ASN A 111 5.49 -7.79 6.55
C ASN A 111 5.04 -8.36 5.20
N VAL A 112 3.82 -8.04 4.79
CA VAL A 112 3.08 -8.84 3.82
C VAL A 112 3.03 -8.19 2.46
N THR A 113 3.07 -6.87 2.39
CA THR A 113 3.18 -6.16 1.11
C THR A 113 4.45 -6.59 0.36
N ASN A 114 5.54 -6.89 1.08
CA ASN A 114 6.76 -7.44 0.49
C ASN A 114 6.58 -8.87 -0.02
N ILE A 115 5.86 -9.72 0.74
CA ILE A 115 5.62 -11.12 0.38
C ILE A 115 4.68 -11.23 -0.83
N ALA A 116 3.57 -10.50 -0.83
CA ALA A 116 2.59 -10.52 -1.92
C ALA A 116 3.21 -10.04 -3.25
N GLY A 117 3.99 -8.95 -3.21
CA GLY A 117 4.75 -8.48 -4.37
C GLY A 117 5.79 -9.51 -4.84
N PHE A 118 6.54 -10.09 -3.90
CA PHE A 118 7.55 -11.10 -4.21
C PHE A 118 6.96 -12.38 -4.82
N VAL A 119 5.86 -12.91 -4.27
CA VAL A 119 5.20 -14.12 -4.77
C VAL A 119 4.76 -13.92 -6.22
N LYS A 120 4.11 -12.79 -6.52
CA LYS A 120 3.65 -12.48 -7.88
C LYS A 120 4.80 -12.39 -8.88
N VAL A 121 5.92 -11.75 -8.50
CA VAL A 121 7.12 -11.68 -9.35
C VAL A 121 7.78 -13.05 -9.49
N SER A 122 7.89 -13.82 -8.39
CA SER A 122 8.51 -15.15 -8.40
C SER A 122 7.73 -16.14 -9.27
N GLU A 123 6.40 -16.12 -9.23
CA GLU A 123 5.55 -16.94 -10.10
C GLU A 123 5.72 -16.57 -11.58
N ALA A 124 5.77 -15.27 -11.88
CA ALA A 124 6.03 -14.82 -13.25
C ALA A 124 7.42 -15.25 -13.73
N VAL A 125 8.46 -15.10 -12.90
CA VAL A 125 9.83 -15.51 -13.22
C VAL A 125 9.98 -17.02 -13.42
N LYS A 126 9.22 -17.86 -12.69
CA LYS A 126 9.18 -19.30 -12.94
C LYS A 126 8.51 -19.68 -14.27
N GLY A 127 7.63 -18.81 -14.78
CA GLY A 127 6.92 -19.01 -16.04
C GLY A 127 7.70 -18.56 -17.29
N VAL A 128 8.80 -17.83 -17.11
CA VAL A 128 9.75 -17.49 -18.17
C VAL A 128 10.98 -18.37 -17.97
N ASP A 129 11.35 -19.17 -18.97
CA ASP A 129 12.57 -19.97 -18.93
C ASP A 129 13.80 -19.08 -18.65
N VAL A 130 14.85 -19.68 -18.06
CA VAL A 130 16.06 -18.96 -17.63
C VAL A 130 16.61 -18.09 -18.77
N VAL A 131 16.55 -16.77 -18.57
CA VAL A 131 17.08 -15.75 -19.50
C VAL A 131 18.58 -15.56 -19.30
#